data_AF-A0A7K2Q9J6-F1
#
_entry.id   AF-A0A7K2Q9J6-F1
#
_cell.length_a   1.000
_cell.length_b   1.000
_cell.length_c   1.000
_cell.angle_alpha   90.00
_cell.angle_beta   90.00
_cell.angle_gamma   90.00
#
_symmetry.space_group_name_H-M   'P 1'
#
loop_
_entity.id
_entity.type
_entity.pdbx_description
1 polymer ?
#
loop_
_entity_poly.entity_id
_entity_poly.type
_entity_poly.pdbx_seq_one_letter_code
_entity_poly.pdbx_strand_id
1 'polypeptide(L)' 'MPTATLVARDWAEIQERMLVPLYEAVYDRLEVGPGDRLLGLGCGAGLALLLAAGRGAAATGV' A
#
# COMPACT_ATOMS: atom_id res chain seq x y z
N MET A 1 -21.78 13.45 13.80
CA MET A 1 -20.65 12.51 13.88
C MET A 1 -20.45 11.91 12.50
N PRO A 2 -19.22 11.85 11.95
CA PRO A 2 -18.97 11.22 10.65
C PRO A 2 -19.30 9.72 10.69
N THR A 3 -19.74 9.16 9.57
CA THR A 3 -20.02 7.72 9.46
C THR A 3 -18.71 6.94 9.36
N ALA A 4 -18.72 5.67 9.78
CA ALA A 4 -17.55 4.81 9.68
C ALA A 4 -17.03 4.71 8.22
N THR A 5 -17.92 4.69 7.23
CA THR A 5 -17.55 4.68 5.81
C THR A 5 -16.81 5.95 5.39
N LEU A 6 -17.25 7.11 5.87
CA LEU A 6 -16.57 8.38 5.58
C LEU A 6 -15.18 8.41 6.21
N VAL A 7 -15.05 7.97 7.46
CA VAL A 7 -13.75 7.86 8.14
C VAL A 7 -12.81 6.90 7.43
N ALA A 8 -13.30 5.73 6.99
CA ALA A 8 -12.50 4.76 6.25
C ALA A 8 -12.03 5.32 4.90
N ARG A 9 -12.88 6.09 4.21
CA ARG A 9 -12.54 6.74 2.96
C ARG A 9 -11.49 7.82 3.15
N ASP A 10 -11.65 8.70 4.13
CA ASP A 10 -10.68 9.75 4.43
C ASP A 10 -9.33 9.15 4.83
N TRP A 11 -9.33 8.02 5.54
CA TRP A 11 -8.10 7.31 5.83
C TRP A 11 -7.42 6.85 4.53
N ALA A 12 -8.14 6.14 3.65
CA ALA A 12 -7.56 5.59 2.42
C ALA A 12 -7.11 6.68 1.43
N GLU A 13 -7.89 7.75 1.28
CA GLU A 13 -7.65 8.78 0.27
C GLU A 13 -6.70 9.87 0.74
N ILE A 14 -6.64 10.17 2.05
CA ILE A 14 -5.87 11.29 2.61
C ILE A 14 -4.78 10.79 3.55
N GLN A 15 -5.13 10.06 4.62
CA GLN A 15 -4.15 9.72 5.67
C GLN A 15 -3.10 8.69 5.21
N GLU A 16 -3.54 7.60 4.58
CA GLU A 16 -2.64 6.51 4.15
C GLU A 16 -1.59 7.01 3.15
N ARG A 17 -1.94 7.98 2.31
CA ARG A 17 -1.02 8.56 1.31
C ARG A 17 0.19 9.23 1.94
N MET A 18 0.13 9.64 3.20
CA MET A 18 1.30 10.16 3.92
C MET A 18 2.39 9.10 4.10
N LEU A 19 2.06 7.81 3.96
CA LEU A 19 2.99 6.69 4.06
C LEU A 19 3.70 6.36 2.74
N VAL A 20 3.37 7.00 1.61
CA VAL A 20 4.05 6.75 0.31
C VAL A 20 5.58 6.82 0.44
N PRO A 21 6.19 7.85 1.05
CA PRO A 21 7.65 7.92 1.17
C PRO A 21 8.26 6.76 1.97
N LEU A 22 7.53 6.25 2.98
CA LEU A 22 7.96 5.11 3.75
C LEU A 22 7.96 3.83 2.90
N TYR A 23 6.87 3.57 2.17
CA TYR A 23 6.78 2.39 1.31
C TYR A 23 7.80 2.42 0.18
N GLU A 24 7.97 3.57 -0.46
CA GLU A 24 9.01 3.79 -1.48
C GLU A 24 10.40 3.45 -0.92
N ALA A 25 10.78 4.00 0.24
CA ALA A 25 12.09 3.74 0.84
C ALA A 25 12.29 2.26 1.22
N VAL A 26 11.24 1.58 1.71
CA VAL A 26 11.29 0.15 2.01
C VAL A 26 11.44 -0.68 0.74
N TYR A 27 10.67 -0.38 -0.30
CA TYR A 27 10.72 -1.10 -1.57
C TYR A 27 12.00 -0.85 -2.35
N ASP A 28 12.58 0.35 -2.28
CA ASP A 28 13.91 0.63 -2.80
C ASP A 28 14.96 -0.21 -2.09
N ARG A 29 14.90 -0.27 -0.76
CA ARG A 29 15.87 -1.05 0.04
C ARG A 29 15.75 -2.55 -0.17
N LEU A 30 14.55 -3.03 -0.49
CA LEU A 30 14.29 -4.44 -0.81
C LEU A 30 14.41 -4.74 -2.30
N GLU A 31 14.71 -3.72 -3.12
CA GLU A 31 14.84 -3.82 -4.58
C GLU A 31 13.60 -4.43 -5.25
N VAL A 32 12.40 -4.13 -4.72
CA VAL A 32 11.14 -4.71 -5.20
C VAL A 32 10.92 -4.37 -6.68
N GLY A 33 10.65 -5.39 -7.49
CA GLY A 33 10.46 -5.20 -8.93
C GLY A 33 9.86 -6.41 -9.67
N PRO A 34 10.03 -6.46 -11.00
CA PRO A 34 9.53 -7.56 -11.81
C PRO A 34 10.09 -8.91 -11.38
N GLY A 35 9.20 -9.88 -11.19
CA GLY A 35 9.54 -11.23 -10.74
C GLY A 35 9.33 -11.46 -9.24
N ASP A 36 9.23 -10.39 -8.44
CA ASP A 36 8.93 -10.52 -7.02
C ASP A 36 7.46 -10.83 -6.75
N ARG A 37 7.24 -11.55 -5.65
CA ARG A 37 5.90 -11.90 -5.16
C ARG A 37 5.74 -11.41 -3.72
N LEU A 38 4.93 -10.36 -3.52
CA LEU A 38 4.65 -9.80 -2.20
C LEU A 38 3.28 -10.26 -1.68
N LEU A 39 3.26 -10.64 -0.39
CA LEU A 39 2.05 -10.87 0.39
C LEU A 39 1.92 -9.76 1.45
N GLY A 40 0.89 -8.93 1.36
CA GLY A 40 0.55 -7.95 2.39
C GLY A 40 -0.44 -8.53 3.39
N LEU A 41 -0.02 -8.65 4.64
CA LEU A 41 -0.89 -9.06 5.75
C LEU A 41 -1.52 -7.83 6.40
N GLY A 42 -2.84 -7.82 6.57
CA GLY A 42 -3.53 -6.67 7.15
C GLY A 42 -3.35 -5.44 6.27
N CYS A 43 -3.53 -5.62 4.95
CA CYS A 43 -3.10 -4.66 3.93
C CYS A 43 -3.90 -3.34 3.90
N GLY A 44 -4.86 -3.14 4.80
CA GLY A 44 -5.66 -1.92 4.88
C GLY A 44 -6.40 -1.66 3.56
N ALA A 45 -6.36 -0.41 3.09
CA ALA A 45 -6.93 -0.04 1.80
C ALA A 45 -6.00 -0.37 0.61
N GLY A 46 -4.82 -0.92 0.87
CA GLY A 46 -3.96 -1.56 -0.13
C GLY A 46 -2.92 -0.65 -0.78
N LEU A 47 -2.64 0.55 -0.25
CA LEU A 47 -1.67 1.47 -0.88
C LEU A 47 -0.30 0.83 -1.11
N ALA A 48 0.21 0.08 -0.13
CA ALA A 48 1.49 -0.63 -0.25
C ALA A 48 1.49 -1.60 -1.45
N LEU A 49 0.40 -2.37 -1.62
CA LEU A 49 0.27 -3.34 -2.70
C LEU A 49 0.21 -2.66 -4.07
N LEU A 50 -0.48 -1.52 -4.16
CA LEU A 50 -0.53 -0.72 -5.39
C LEU A 50 0.85 -0.17 -5.77
N LEU A 51 1.64 0.30 -4.79
CA LEU A 51 3.01 0.76 -5.03
C LEU A 51 3.94 -0.37 -5.47
N ALA A 52 3.83 -1.56 -4.83
CA ALA A 52 4.59 -2.74 -5.25
C ALA A 52 4.22 -3.19 -6.67
N ALA A 53 2.92 -3.23 -7.00
CA ALA A 53 2.45 -3.55 -8.33
C ALA A 53 2.89 -2.51 -9.38
N GLY A 54 2.93 -1.22 -9.01
CA GLY A 54 3.47 -0.14 -9.85
C GLY A 54 4.96 -0.31 -10.18
N ARG A 55 5.72 -0.99 -9.31
CA ARG A 55 7.12 -1.42 -9.57
C ARG A 55 7.24 -2.69 -10.42
N GLY A 56 6.14 -3.34 -10.75
CA GLY A 56 6.10 -4.58 -11.54
C GLY A 56 6.10 -5.87 -10.72
N ALA A 57 6.03 -5.79 -9.39
CA ALA A 57 5.90 -6.98 -8.53
C ALA A 57 4.48 -7.55 -8.58
N ALA A 58 4.35 -8.87 -8.39
CA ALA A 58 3.06 -9.51 -8.18
C ALA A 58 2.66 -9.39 -6.70
N ALA A 59 1.63 -8.59 -6.42
CA ALA A 59 1.17 -8.32 -5.06
C ALA A 59 -0.15 -9.03 -4.73
N THR A 60 -0.31 -9.52 -3.51
CA THR A 60 -1.55 -10.12 -2.99
C THR A 60 -1.78 -9.64 -1.56
N GLY A 61 -3.02 -9.30 -1.20
CA GLY A 61 -3.42 -8.87 0.15
C GLY A 61 -4.33 -9.88 0.84
N VAL A 62 -4.23 -9.98 2.17
CA VAL A 62 -5.10 -10.80 3.04
C VAL A 62 -5.48 -10.07 4.33
#